data_AF-A0A1V2M7S7-F1
#
_entry.id   AF-A0A1V2M7S7-F1
#
_cell.length_a   1.000
_cell.length_b   1.000
_cell.length_c   1.000
_cell.angle_alpha   90.00
_cell.angle_beta   90.00
_cell.angle_gamma   90.00
#
_symmetry.space_group_name_H-M   'P 1'
#
loop_
_entity.id
_entity.type
_entity.pdbx_description
1 polymer ?
#
loop_
_entity_poly.entity_id
_entity_poly.type
_entity_poly.pdbx_seq_one_letter_code
_entity_poly.pdbx_strand_id
1 'polypeptide(L)'
;MIIGDNWKTATFKDIEDDWGYVCFPKGPKADTYTVTKTSSYSKEEAEDIAFVLNLWMSPPPGYDGPEDWKSNLYPSYRDERTVYETQVIAREPGVAKIGYEHVMGIAVNANTLINQIYINGNTPAEAVEAVAAQWQSELNKVNGK
;
A
#
# COMPACT_ATOMS: atom_id res chain seq x y z
N MET A 1 4.24 -18.63 -0.51
CA MET A 1 3.82 -17.26 -0.90
C MET A 1 2.86 -16.74 0.16
N ILE A 2 3.20 -15.64 0.83
CA ILE A 2 2.35 -15.01 1.86
C ILE A 2 1.84 -13.69 1.30
N ILE A 3 0.57 -13.39 1.52
CA ILE A 3 -0.02 -12.09 1.21
C ILE A 3 -0.05 -11.25 2.49
N GLY A 4 0.48 -10.04 2.43
CA GLY A 4 0.44 -9.13 3.56
C GLY A 4 1.08 -7.78 3.28
N ASP A 5 0.88 -6.87 4.21
CA ASP A 5 1.44 -5.53 4.15
C ASP A 5 2.95 -5.54 4.39
N ASN A 6 3.62 -4.51 3.90
CA ASN A 6 5.07 -4.35 4.06
C ASN A 6 5.51 -4.36 5.54
N TRP A 7 4.71 -3.92 6.52
CA TRP A 7 5.13 -3.96 7.93
C TRP A 7 5.37 -5.39 8.44
N LYS A 8 4.74 -6.41 7.84
CA LYS A 8 4.98 -7.82 8.19
C LYS A 8 6.40 -8.27 7.86
N THR A 9 7.13 -7.53 7.03
CA THR A 9 8.55 -7.80 6.76
C THR A 9 9.40 -7.82 8.03
N ALA A 10 9.01 -7.06 9.06
CA ALA A 10 9.67 -7.09 10.36
C ALA A 10 9.63 -8.47 11.04
N THR A 11 8.62 -9.32 10.75
CA THR A 11 8.52 -10.67 11.33
C THR A 11 9.42 -11.69 10.61
N PHE A 12 9.95 -11.35 9.44
CA PHE A 12 10.82 -12.21 8.64
C PHE A 12 12.31 -11.87 8.79
N LYS A 13 12.65 -10.83 9.55
CA LYS A 13 14.03 -10.32 9.65
C LYS A 13 15.04 -11.39 10.09
N ASP A 14 14.65 -12.25 11.03
CA ASP A 14 15.54 -13.23 11.67
C ASP A 14 15.35 -14.66 11.15
N ILE A 15 14.66 -14.84 10.01
CA ILE A 15 14.57 -16.17 9.40
C ILE A 15 15.88 -16.54 8.71
N GLU A 16 16.22 -17.82 8.74
CA GLU A 16 17.46 -18.33 8.16
C GLU A 16 17.47 -18.20 6.63
N ASP A 17 16.32 -18.52 6.02
CA ASP A 17 16.12 -18.52 4.57
C ASP A 17 16.19 -17.12 3.94
N ASP A 18 16.70 -17.07 2.71
CA ASP A 18 16.64 -15.85 1.91
C ASP A 18 15.21 -15.55 1.50
N TRP A 19 14.81 -14.29 1.66
CA TRP A 19 13.46 -13.86 1.33
C TRP A 19 13.42 -12.43 0.77
N GLY A 20 12.32 -12.20 0.08
CA GLY A 20 11.95 -10.95 -0.55
C GLY A 20 10.45 -10.86 -0.72
N TYR A 21 9.99 -9.75 -1.27
CA TYR A 21 8.61 -9.56 -1.65
C TYR A 21 8.49 -8.80 -2.97
N VAL A 22 7.35 -8.97 -3.62
CA VAL A 22 7.02 -8.32 -4.88
C VAL A 22 5.75 -7.50 -4.74
N CYS A 23 5.66 -6.42 -5.50
CA CYS A 23 4.39 -5.74 -5.70
C CYS A 23 3.39 -6.72 -6.29
N PHE A 24 2.12 -6.60 -5.90
CA PHE A 24 1.06 -7.37 -6.55
C PHE A 24 1.06 -7.09 -8.06
N PRO A 25 0.80 -8.12 -8.90
CA PRO A 25 0.69 -7.91 -10.33
C PRO A 25 -0.37 -6.86 -10.66
N LYS A 26 -0.07 -6.03 -11.67
CA LYS A 26 -1.05 -5.10 -12.22
C LYS A 26 -2.26 -5.89 -12.75
N GLY A 27 -3.44 -5.30 -12.61
CA GLY A 27 -4.63 -5.81 -13.29
C GLY A 27 -4.47 -5.72 -14.82
N PRO A 28 -5.22 -6.52 -15.60
CA PRO A 28 -5.08 -6.59 -17.06
C PRO A 28 -5.40 -5.28 -17.80
N LYS A 29 -6.04 -4.33 -17.12
CA LYS A 29 -6.39 -3.00 -17.66
C LYS A 29 -5.69 -1.85 -16.93
N ALA A 30 -4.71 -2.15 -16.07
CA ALA A 30 -4.01 -1.14 -15.29
C ALA A 30 -2.70 -0.73 -15.98
N ASP A 31 -2.55 0.58 -16.22
CA ASP A 31 -1.34 1.12 -16.82
C ASP A 31 -0.16 1.10 -15.82
N THR A 32 -0.45 1.30 -14.54
CA THR A 32 0.55 1.38 -13.46
C THR A 32 0.25 0.45 -12.28
N TYR A 33 1.23 0.26 -11.40
CA TYR A 33 1.08 -0.46 -10.13
C TYR A 33 0.33 0.39 -9.12
N THR A 34 -0.28 -0.28 -8.14
CA THR A 34 -0.92 0.36 -7.00
C THR A 34 -0.38 -0.25 -5.72
N VAL A 35 0.08 0.59 -4.79
CA VAL A 35 0.34 0.21 -3.40
C VAL A 35 -0.50 1.08 -2.48
N THR A 36 -1.13 0.48 -1.49
CA THR A 36 -2.01 1.22 -0.57
C THR A 36 -1.19 1.77 0.60
N LYS A 37 -1.44 3.03 0.96
CA LYS A 37 -0.97 3.68 2.19
C LYS A 37 -2.19 4.15 2.98
N THR A 38 -2.06 4.22 4.30
CA THR A 38 -3.09 4.79 5.16
C THR A 38 -2.74 6.25 5.47
N SER A 39 -3.74 7.12 5.52
CA SER A 39 -3.63 8.48 6.04
C SER A 39 -4.91 8.86 6.74
N SER A 40 -4.80 9.52 7.88
CA SER A 40 -5.93 10.08 8.65
C SER A 40 -5.98 11.60 8.58
N TYR A 41 -5.05 12.24 7.88
CA TYR A 41 -4.95 13.70 7.80
C TYR A 41 -5.91 14.27 6.75
N SER A 42 -6.40 15.48 7.00
CA SER A 42 -7.06 16.28 5.96
C SER A 42 -6.08 16.61 4.83
N LYS A 43 -6.60 17.09 3.70
CA LYS A 43 -5.76 17.47 2.56
C LYS A 43 -4.73 18.53 2.94
N GLU A 44 -5.16 19.59 3.62
CA GLU A 44 -4.31 20.72 4.03
C GLU A 44 -3.20 20.24 4.98
N GLU A 45 -3.56 19.48 6.03
CA GLU A 45 -2.57 18.90 6.96
C GLU A 45 -1.59 17.96 6.24
N ALA A 46 -2.07 17.14 5.31
CA ALA A 46 -1.22 16.23 4.55
C ALA A 46 -0.24 16.98 3.63
N GLU A 47 -0.67 18.09 3.02
CA GLU A 47 0.18 18.95 2.18
C GLU A 47 1.25 19.66 3.03
N ASP A 48 0.89 20.17 4.19
CA ASP A 48 1.84 20.79 5.14
C ASP A 48 2.87 19.78 5.66
N ILE A 49 2.42 18.59 6.06
CA ILE A 49 3.31 17.50 6.49
C ILE A 49 4.24 17.10 5.33
N ALA A 50 3.72 16.97 4.11
CA ALA A 50 4.52 16.62 2.94
C ALA A 50 5.58 17.69 2.64
N PHE A 51 5.24 18.97 2.77
CA PHE A 51 6.19 20.08 2.61
C PHE A 51 7.33 20.01 3.62
N VAL A 52 7.00 19.85 4.92
CA VAL A 52 8.01 19.78 5.99
C VAL A 52 8.86 18.51 5.86
N LEU A 53 8.24 17.36 5.56
CA LEU A 53 8.98 16.11 5.31
C LEU A 53 9.90 16.23 4.11
N ASN A 54 9.44 16.88 3.04
CA ASN A 54 10.29 17.14 1.88
C ASN A 54 11.49 18.00 2.26
N LEU A 55 11.31 19.06 3.07
CA LEU A 55 12.41 19.88 3.57
C LEU A 55 13.37 19.08 4.46
N TRP A 56 12.86 18.24 5.35
CA TRP A 56 13.66 17.43 6.28
C TRP A 56 14.44 16.32 5.57
N MET A 57 13.80 15.65 4.61
CA MET A 57 14.32 14.44 3.95
C MET A 57 15.03 14.74 2.64
N SER A 58 14.99 15.98 2.15
CA SER A 58 15.72 16.36 0.94
C SER A 58 17.22 16.20 1.16
N PRO A 59 17.93 15.60 0.18
CA PRO A 59 19.38 15.51 0.27
C PRO A 59 20.01 16.91 0.26
N PRO A 60 21.16 17.10 0.93
CA PRO A 60 21.84 18.40 0.94
C PRO A 60 22.28 18.80 -0.48
N PRO A 61 22.37 20.11 -0.78
CA PRO A 61 22.83 20.57 -2.09
C PRO A 61 24.18 19.96 -2.47
N GLY A 62 24.27 19.39 -3.68
CA GLY A 62 25.49 18.74 -4.17
C GLY A 62 25.67 17.28 -3.73
N TYR A 63 24.70 16.69 -3.03
CA TYR A 63 24.71 15.25 -2.73
C TYR A 63 24.46 14.43 -4.00
N ASP A 64 25.35 13.47 -4.25
CA ASP A 64 25.33 12.57 -5.41
C ASP A 64 25.17 11.11 -4.95
N GLY A 65 24.01 10.82 -4.36
CA GLY A 65 23.66 9.50 -3.84
C GLY A 65 22.17 9.17 -3.90
N PRO A 66 21.46 9.41 -5.02
CA PRO A 66 20.01 9.18 -5.11
C PRO A 66 19.61 7.70 -4.87
N GLU A 67 20.56 6.77 -4.94
CA GLU A 67 20.35 5.33 -4.74
C GLU A 67 20.79 4.83 -3.37
N ASP A 68 21.40 5.67 -2.53
CA ASP A 68 21.97 5.26 -1.23
C ASP A 68 20.90 4.73 -0.26
N TRP A 69 19.63 5.08 -0.47
CA TRP A 69 18.51 4.53 0.29
C TRP A 69 18.38 3.01 0.14
N LYS A 70 18.84 2.42 -0.98
CA LYS A 70 18.82 0.97 -1.22
C LYS A 70 19.76 0.24 -0.27
N SER A 71 20.88 0.85 0.09
CA SER A 71 21.86 0.26 1.02
C SER A 71 21.24 -0.05 2.39
N ASN A 72 20.28 0.77 2.83
CA ASN A 72 19.53 0.56 4.08
C ASN A 72 18.58 -0.65 4.05
N LEU A 73 18.32 -1.22 2.87
CA LEU A 73 17.35 -2.29 2.67
C LEU A 73 17.99 -3.69 2.72
N TYR A 74 19.28 -3.83 2.38
CA TYR A 74 19.98 -5.13 2.41
C TYR A 74 20.00 -5.83 3.78
N PRO A 75 20.04 -5.12 4.94
CA PRO A 75 19.90 -5.80 6.22
C PRO A 75 18.52 -6.44 6.45
N SER A 76 17.52 -6.03 5.66
CA SER A 76 16.13 -6.46 5.81
C SER A 76 15.65 -7.38 4.69
N TYR A 77 16.24 -7.30 3.50
CA TYR A 77 15.86 -8.12 2.34
C TYR A 77 17.10 -8.73 1.70
N ARG A 78 17.09 -10.05 1.53
CA ARG A 78 18.20 -10.80 0.90
C ARG A 78 17.97 -11.06 -0.59
N ASP A 79 16.77 -10.72 -1.08
CA ASP A 79 16.41 -10.75 -2.49
C ASP A 79 16.66 -9.40 -3.18
N GLU A 80 17.51 -9.41 -4.20
CA GLU A 80 17.83 -8.23 -5.02
C GLU A 80 16.59 -7.67 -5.73
N ARG A 81 15.66 -8.51 -6.16
CA ARG A 81 14.45 -8.06 -6.85
C ARG A 81 13.61 -7.15 -5.97
N THR A 82 13.54 -7.45 -4.68
CA THR A 82 12.87 -6.59 -3.69
C THR A 82 13.48 -5.19 -3.67
N VAL A 83 14.82 -5.08 -3.66
CA VAL A 83 15.54 -3.81 -3.55
C VAL A 83 15.53 -3.01 -4.86
N TYR A 84 15.75 -3.68 -5.98
CA TYR A 84 15.96 -3.03 -7.28
C TYR A 84 14.71 -2.90 -8.15
N GLU A 85 13.67 -3.70 -7.93
CA GLU A 85 12.40 -3.63 -8.68
C GLU A 85 11.27 -3.20 -7.76
N THR A 86 10.92 -4.01 -6.75
CA THR A 86 9.70 -3.83 -5.94
C THR A 86 9.68 -2.48 -5.22
N GLN A 87 10.75 -2.15 -4.52
CA GLN A 87 10.85 -0.91 -3.74
C GLN A 87 10.96 0.33 -4.63
N VAL A 88 11.55 0.18 -5.83
CA VAL A 88 11.63 1.25 -6.83
C VAL A 88 10.21 1.55 -7.34
N ILE A 89 9.46 0.54 -7.78
CA ILE A 89 8.07 0.66 -8.21
C ILE A 89 7.22 1.31 -7.12
N ALA A 90 7.32 0.85 -5.87
CA ALA A 90 6.51 1.37 -4.76
C ALA A 90 6.79 2.85 -4.42
N ARG A 91 7.96 3.38 -4.84
CA ARG A 91 8.37 4.78 -4.64
C ARG A 91 8.08 5.67 -5.84
N GLU A 92 7.68 5.11 -6.98
CA GLU A 92 7.32 5.91 -8.16
C GLU A 92 6.14 6.86 -7.85
N PRO A 93 6.23 8.13 -8.27
CA PRO A 93 5.13 9.07 -8.13
C PRO A 93 3.83 8.52 -8.72
N GLY A 94 2.77 8.53 -7.90
CA GLY A 94 1.44 8.09 -8.33
C GLY A 94 1.12 6.60 -8.15
N VAL A 95 2.10 5.74 -7.83
CA VAL A 95 1.89 4.32 -7.49
C VAL A 95 1.26 4.15 -6.11
N ALA A 96 1.70 4.95 -5.13
CA ALA A 96 1.08 4.95 -3.81
C ALA A 96 -0.29 5.66 -3.85
N LYS A 97 -1.34 4.98 -3.34
CA LYS A 97 -2.70 5.49 -3.20
C LYS A 97 -3.12 5.46 -1.74
N ILE A 98 -3.90 6.44 -1.30
CA ILE A 98 -4.48 6.43 0.05
C ILE A 98 -5.69 5.49 0.07
N GLY A 99 -5.63 4.50 0.96
CA GLY A 99 -6.76 3.65 1.31
C GLY A 99 -7.68 4.36 2.29
N TYR A 100 -8.92 4.62 1.89
CA TYR A 100 -9.93 5.29 2.72
C TYR A 100 -10.81 4.30 3.51
N GLU A 101 -10.63 3.00 3.33
CA GLU A 101 -11.38 1.95 4.03
C GLU A 101 -11.30 2.11 5.56
N HIS A 102 -10.17 2.55 6.08
CA HIS A 102 -9.96 2.73 7.52
C HIS A 102 -10.64 3.98 8.10
N VAL A 103 -11.09 4.92 7.26
CA VAL A 103 -11.73 6.17 7.71
C VAL A 103 -13.25 6.20 7.48
N MET A 104 -13.79 5.32 6.64
CA MET A 104 -15.23 5.29 6.33
C MET A 104 -16.09 4.60 7.41
N GLY A 105 -15.48 3.75 8.24
CA GLY A 105 -16.14 3.05 9.34
C GLY A 105 -15.92 1.53 9.30
N ILE A 106 -16.15 0.85 10.43
CA ILE A 106 -15.84 -0.59 10.60
C ILE A 106 -16.56 -1.51 9.59
N ALA A 107 -17.70 -1.04 9.05
CA ALA A 107 -18.48 -1.75 8.05
C ALA A 107 -17.87 -1.72 6.63
N VAL A 108 -16.93 -0.80 6.36
CA VAL A 108 -16.13 -0.78 5.12
C VAL A 108 -14.74 -1.31 5.42
N ASN A 109 -14.54 -2.61 5.22
CA ASN A 109 -13.26 -3.26 5.46
C ASN A 109 -12.97 -4.26 4.35
N ALA A 110 -11.73 -4.30 3.86
CA ALA A 110 -11.25 -5.26 2.86
C ALA A 110 -11.62 -6.71 3.17
N ASN A 111 -11.65 -7.13 4.44
CA ASN A 111 -12.07 -8.47 4.86
C ASN A 111 -13.51 -8.81 4.43
N THR A 112 -14.42 -7.84 4.39
CA THR A 112 -15.80 -8.10 3.95
C THR A 112 -15.86 -8.51 2.48
N LEU A 113 -14.98 -7.96 1.63
CA LEU A 113 -14.84 -8.34 0.22
C LEU A 113 -14.03 -9.63 0.07
N ILE A 114 -12.87 -9.72 0.74
CA ILE A 114 -11.96 -10.87 0.69
C ILE A 114 -12.68 -12.15 1.13
N ASN A 115 -13.48 -12.09 2.19
CA ASN A 115 -14.22 -13.26 2.67
C ASN A 115 -15.27 -13.76 1.67
N GLN A 116 -15.88 -12.89 0.84
CA GLN A 116 -16.80 -13.35 -0.21
C GLN A 116 -16.09 -14.26 -1.20
N ILE A 117 -14.81 -13.99 -1.49
CA ILE A 117 -14.02 -14.78 -2.43
C ILE A 117 -13.46 -16.02 -1.72
N TYR A 118 -12.72 -15.83 -0.63
CA TYR A 118 -11.96 -16.92 0.01
C TYR A 118 -12.81 -17.89 0.83
N ILE A 119 -13.88 -17.39 1.47
CA ILE A 119 -14.75 -18.23 2.33
C ILE A 119 -15.98 -18.67 1.54
N ASN A 120 -16.63 -17.75 0.82
CA ASN A 120 -17.90 -18.05 0.16
C ASN A 120 -17.72 -18.56 -1.29
N GLY A 121 -16.51 -18.50 -1.85
CA GLY A 121 -16.23 -19.02 -3.19
C GLY A 121 -16.80 -18.18 -4.33
N ASN A 122 -17.21 -16.93 -4.06
CA ASN A 122 -17.75 -16.04 -5.08
C ASN A 122 -16.65 -15.64 -6.08
N THR A 123 -17.07 -15.39 -7.32
CA THR A 123 -16.22 -14.69 -8.28
C THR A 123 -15.96 -13.24 -7.81
N PRO A 124 -14.89 -12.58 -8.28
CA PRO A 124 -14.64 -11.18 -7.95
C PRO A 124 -15.83 -10.24 -8.25
N ALA A 125 -16.59 -10.52 -9.31
CA ALA A 125 -17.76 -9.71 -9.66
C ALA A 125 -18.90 -9.88 -8.63
N GLU A 126 -19.25 -11.12 -8.29
CA GLU A 126 -20.28 -11.43 -7.28
C GLU A 126 -19.87 -10.93 -5.89
N ALA A 127 -18.58 -11.00 -5.55
CA ALA A 127 -18.06 -10.46 -4.29
C ALA A 127 -18.28 -8.94 -4.17
N VAL A 128 -18.03 -8.20 -5.26
CA VAL A 128 -18.29 -6.75 -5.30
C VAL A 128 -19.77 -6.45 -5.16
N GLU A 129 -20.63 -7.17 -5.90
CA GLU A 129 -22.08 -7.01 -5.81
C GLU A 129 -22.61 -7.28 -4.39
N ALA A 130 -22.07 -8.31 -3.72
CA ALA A 130 -22.48 -8.69 -2.37
C ALA A 130 -22.18 -7.63 -1.29
N VAL A 131 -21.14 -6.79 -1.47
CA VAL A 131 -20.76 -5.77 -0.48
C VAL A 131 -21.13 -4.34 -0.89
N ALA A 132 -21.44 -4.12 -2.17
CA ALA A 132 -21.65 -2.78 -2.75
C ALA A 132 -22.70 -1.95 -2.00
N ALA A 133 -23.87 -2.53 -1.69
CA ALA A 133 -24.93 -1.80 -1.01
C ALA A 133 -24.52 -1.36 0.41
N GLN A 134 -23.83 -2.23 1.15
CA GLN A 134 -23.33 -1.92 2.49
C GLN A 134 -22.30 -0.79 2.44
N TRP A 135 -21.33 -0.87 1.53
CA TRP A 135 -20.28 0.15 1.40
C TRP A 135 -20.85 1.49 0.92
N GLN A 136 -21.81 1.47 -0.01
CA GLN A 136 -22.49 2.67 -0.47
C GLN A 136 -23.26 3.38 0.66
N SER A 137 -23.88 2.61 1.56
CA SER A 137 -24.55 3.16 2.73
C SER A 137 -23.58 3.90 3.67
N GLU A 138 -22.40 3.34 3.95
CA GLU A 138 -21.40 4.02 4.77
C GLU A 138 -20.81 5.25 4.08
N LEU A 139 -20.55 5.15 2.76
CA LEU A 139 -20.14 6.29 1.94
C LEU A 139 -21.16 7.43 2.02
N ASN A 140 -22.46 7.13 1.99
CA ASN A 140 -23.50 8.16 2.09
C ASN A 140 -23.44 8.86 3.45
N LYS A 141 -23.30 8.13 4.56
CA LYS A 141 -23.15 8.71 5.91
C LYS A 141 -21.96 9.66 6.00
N VAL A 142 -20.79 9.24 5.52
CA VAL A 142 -19.56 10.06 5.53
C VAL A 142 -19.74 11.31 4.68
N ASN A 143 -20.47 11.21 3.56
CA ASN A 143 -20.75 12.34 2.68
C ASN A 143 -21.96 13.18 3.10
N GLY A 144 -22.61 12.89 4.23
CA GLY A 144 -23.80 13.59 4.71
C GLY A 144 -25.03 13.44 3.81
N LYS A 145 -25.19 12.28 3.15
CA LYS A 145 -26.29 11.93 2.25
C LYS A 145 -27.21 10.87 2.85
#